data_AF-A0A917H859-F1
#
_entry.id   AF-A0A917H859-F1
#
_cell.length_a   1.000
_cell.length_b   1.000
_cell.length_c   1.000
_cell.angle_alpha   90.00
_cell.angle_beta   90.00
_cell.angle_gamma   90.00
#
_symmetry.space_group_name_H-M   'P 1'
#
loop_
_entity.id
_entity.type
_entity.pdbx_description
1 polymer ?
#
loop_
_entity_poly.entity_id
_entity_poly.type
_entity_poly.pdbx_seq_one_letter_code
_entity_poly.pdbx_strand_id
1 'polypeptide(L)'
;MQSGAKAAIAGTIILLAAVGARVGMIYHERNAPAKLPAAAATEKLSDDDLVFLKKKRPDSMADIKTLYGTTVWVSAGGQLDYYPYAAHHVAYGKSAGTLLGAQALLIKDAVEQVAPKSATFRIPGGDRQVSLVFTMPQSTDPAKEYAVPVGYRQDGTYTFYTDEIFFYDDPHQLYQHWGPEIWKAVDAHQVILGMNERQVELSLGQVSKSLSQDYGNRMVVFANLGHPMAVTFVKNKVTAFRQDQGY
;
A
#
# COMPACT_ATOMS: atom_id res chain seq x y z
N MET A 1 60.35 49.49 2.24
CA MET A 1 58.91 49.56 1.91
C MET A 1 58.53 48.90 0.57
N GLN A 2 59.46 48.36 -0.24
CA GLN A 2 59.13 47.86 -1.59
C GLN A 2 58.68 46.39 -1.68
N SER A 3 58.93 45.54 -0.69
CA SER A 3 58.59 44.09 -0.75
C SER A 3 57.11 43.82 -0.48
N GLY A 4 56.50 44.51 0.48
CA GLY A 4 55.08 44.35 0.82
C GLY A 4 54.13 44.78 -0.32
N ALA A 5 54.47 45.85 -1.03
CA ALA A 5 53.67 46.32 -2.17
C ALA A 5 53.70 45.31 -3.35
N LYS A 6 54.88 44.71 -3.64
CA LYS A 6 55.00 43.68 -4.68
C LYS A 6 54.24 42.40 -4.33
N ALA A 7 54.27 41.98 -3.06
CA ALA A 7 53.51 40.84 -2.58
C ALA A 7 51.99 41.08 -2.64
N ALA A 8 51.54 42.28 -2.27
CA ALA A 8 50.13 42.66 -2.36
C ALA A 8 49.65 42.67 -3.82
N ILE A 9 50.42 43.27 -4.73
CA ILE A 9 50.09 43.30 -6.17
C ILE A 9 50.05 41.88 -6.76
N ALA A 10 51.03 41.04 -6.43
CA ALA A 10 51.04 39.64 -6.88
C ALA A 10 49.82 38.87 -6.34
N GLY A 11 49.46 39.05 -5.07
CA GLY A 11 48.26 38.46 -4.48
C GLY A 11 46.98 38.92 -5.17
N THR A 12 46.85 40.21 -5.49
CA THR A 12 45.68 40.76 -6.20
C THR A 12 45.57 40.19 -7.62
N ILE A 13 46.68 40.04 -8.34
CA ILE A 13 46.67 39.46 -9.70
C ILE A 13 46.20 38.00 -9.67
N ILE A 14 46.69 37.21 -8.71
CA ILE A 14 46.28 35.80 -8.55
C ILE A 14 44.79 35.72 -8.22
N LEU A 15 44.29 36.59 -7.34
CA LEU A 15 42.86 36.63 -6.99
C LEU A 15 42.01 36.97 -8.22
N LEU A 16 42.39 37.98 -8.99
CA LEU A 16 41.66 38.39 -10.20
C LEU A 16 41.66 37.29 -11.25
N ALA A 17 42.76 36.56 -11.41
CA ALA A 17 42.84 35.42 -12.33
C ALA A 17 41.92 34.27 -11.88
N ALA A 18 41.88 33.95 -10.57
CA ALA A 18 41.00 32.92 -10.03
C ALA A 18 39.51 33.27 -10.19
N VAL A 19 39.15 34.54 -9.95
CA VAL A 19 37.79 35.04 -10.15
C VAL A 19 37.41 35.01 -11.63
N GLY A 20 38.30 35.47 -12.52
CA GLY A 20 38.08 35.45 -13.96
C GLY A 20 37.87 34.03 -14.51
N ALA A 21 38.69 33.07 -14.06
CA ALA A 21 38.53 31.66 -14.41
C ALA A 21 37.19 31.10 -13.91
N ARG A 22 36.76 31.45 -12.69
CA ARG A 22 35.48 30.99 -12.15
C ARG A 22 34.28 31.55 -12.91
N VAL A 23 34.32 32.83 -13.26
CA VAL A 23 33.28 33.47 -14.07
C VAL A 23 33.23 32.86 -15.47
N GLY A 24 34.38 32.59 -16.09
CA GLY A 24 34.46 31.91 -17.38
C GLY A 24 33.86 30.50 -17.35
N MET A 25 34.16 29.71 -16.32
CA MET A 25 33.56 28.38 -16.14
C MET A 25 32.04 28.46 -15.97
N ILE A 26 31.54 29.38 -15.14
CA ILE A 26 30.09 29.55 -14.95
C ILE A 26 29.41 29.98 -16.26
N TYR A 27 30.04 30.88 -17.03
CA TYR A 27 29.52 31.29 -18.34
C TYR A 27 29.47 30.11 -19.32
N HIS A 28 30.51 29.27 -19.34
CA HIS A 28 30.54 28.07 -20.17
C HIS A 28 29.47 27.04 -19.75
N GLU A 29 29.33 26.77 -18.44
CA GLU A 29 28.31 25.84 -17.92
C GLU A 29 26.89 26.32 -18.18
N ARG A 30 26.63 27.64 -18.08
CA ARG A 30 25.30 28.22 -18.32
C ARG A 30 24.93 28.29 -19.80
N ASN A 31 25.91 28.37 -20.70
CA ASN A 31 25.69 28.39 -22.14
C ASN A 31 25.88 27.01 -22.79
N ALA A 32 26.28 26.00 -22.01
CA ALA A 32 26.21 24.63 -22.47
C ALA A 32 24.73 24.30 -22.75
N PRO A 33 24.42 23.65 -23.89
CA PRO A 33 23.06 23.24 -24.19
C PRO A 33 22.55 22.38 -23.03
N ALA A 34 21.38 22.76 -22.50
CA ALA A 34 20.77 22.03 -21.40
C ALA A 34 20.68 20.55 -21.80
N LYS A 35 21.30 19.67 -21.00
CA LYS A 35 21.01 18.24 -21.09
C LYS A 35 19.54 18.11 -20.71
N LEU A 36 18.69 18.01 -21.72
CA LEU A 36 17.29 17.64 -21.51
C LEU A 36 17.32 16.35 -20.68
N PRO A 37 16.58 16.27 -19.57
CA PRO A 37 16.43 15.00 -18.89
C PRO A 37 15.98 13.97 -19.92
N ALA A 38 16.55 12.76 -19.85
CA ALA A 38 16.13 11.67 -20.72
C ALA A 38 14.61 11.61 -20.72
N ALA A 39 14.01 11.56 -21.92
CA ALA A 39 12.57 11.44 -22.04
C ALA A 39 12.12 10.31 -21.11
N ALA A 40 11.20 10.62 -20.19
CA ALA A 40 10.68 9.63 -19.27
C ALA A 40 10.22 8.43 -20.09
N ALA A 41 10.69 7.23 -19.74
CA ALA A 41 10.25 6.02 -20.43
C ALA A 41 8.73 6.00 -20.38
N THR A 42 8.08 5.92 -21.55
CA THR A 42 6.62 5.85 -21.62
C THR A 42 6.19 4.61 -20.86
N GLU A 43 5.61 4.81 -19.68
CA GLU A 43 5.13 3.73 -18.83
C GLU A 43 4.01 3.02 -19.60
N LYS A 44 4.26 1.77 -19.98
CA LYS A 44 3.27 0.98 -20.72
C LYS A 44 2.21 0.55 -19.73
N LEU A 45 1.01 1.14 -19.85
CA LEU A 45 -0.17 0.71 -19.10
C LEU A 45 -0.34 -0.80 -19.25
N SER A 46 -0.40 -1.51 -18.13
CA SER A 46 -0.70 -2.93 -18.09
C SER A 46 -2.21 -3.16 -18.09
N ASP A 47 -2.65 -4.37 -18.44
CA ASP A 47 -4.08 -4.74 -18.36
C ASP A 47 -4.64 -4.55 -16.94
N ASP A 48 -3.79 -4.71 -15.92
CA ASP A 48 -4.15 -4.46 -14.51
C ASP A 48 -4.49 -2.98 -14.26
N ASP A 49 -3.84 -2.05 -14.97
CA ASP A 49 -4.05 -0.60 -14.81
C ASP A 49 -5.32 -0.13 -15.52
N LEU A 50 -5.86 -0.95 -16.43
CA LEU A 50 -7.12 -0.71 -17.11
C LEU A 50 -8.34 -1.21 -16.31
N VAL A 51 -8.11 -1.91 -15.20
CA VAL A 51 -9.19 -2.39 -14.32
C VAL A 51 -9.79 -1.22 -13.54
N PHE A 52 -11.07 -0.96 -13.77
CA PHE A 52 -11.81 0.07 -13.06
C PHE A 52 -12.32 -0.45 -11.71
N LEU A 53 -11.78 0.09 -10.62
CA LEU A 53 -12.23 -0.22 -9.28
C LEU A 53 -13.37 0.71 -8.86
N LYS A 54 -14.54 0.12 -8.59
CA LYS A 54 -15.69 0.84 -8.07
C LYS A 54 -15.37 1.46 -6.71
N LYS A 55 -15.84 2.68 -6.50
CA LYS A 55 -15.70 3.45 -5.26
C LYS A 55 -17.08 3.87 -4.78
N LYS A 56 -17.41 3.59 -3.52
CA LYS A 56 -18.70 3.95 -2.91
C LYS A 56 -18.62 5.27 -2.17
N ARG A 57 -17.44 5.65 -1.66
CA ARG A 57 -17.18 6.90 -0.94
C ARG A 57 -18.25 7.21 0.12
N PRO A 58 -18.52 6.29 1.08
CA PRO A 58 -19.50 6.56 2.12
C PRO A 58 -19.04 7.75 2.97
N ASP A 59 -19.98 8.61 3.37
CA ASP A 59 -19.73 9.72 4.30
C ASP A 59 -20.62 9.64 5.55
N SER A 60 -21.54 8.67 5.58
CA SER A 60 -22.47 8.47 6.67
C SER A 60 -22.71 6.98 6.99
N MET A 61 -23.26 6.71 8.18
CA MET A 61 -23.75 5.36 8.50
C MET A 61 -24.89 4.89 7.60
N ALA A 62 -25.63 5.80 6.95
CA ALA A 62 -26.68 5.42 6.00
C ALA A 62 -26.07 4.81 4.73
N ASP A 63 -24.94 5.34 4.25
CA ASP A 63 -24.24 4.79 3.08
C ASP A 63 -23.63 3.42 3.40
N ILE A 64 -23.07 3.27 4.61
CA ILE A 64 -22.55 1.98 5.08
C ILE A 64 -23.64 0.90 5.09
N LYS A 65 -24.87 1.25 5.49
CA LYS A 65 -26.00 0.32 5.47
C LYS A 65 -26.36 -0.20 4.08
N THR A 66 -25.97 0.49 3.01
CA THR A 66 -26.18 0.00 1.64
C THR A 66 -25.35 -1.24 1.31
N LEU A 67 -24.34 -1.57 2.13
CA LEU A 67 -23.53 -2.77 2.00
C LEU A 67 -24.20 -4.00 2.62
N TYR A 68 -25.26 -3.86 3.41
CA TYR A 68 -25.85 -4.97 4.14
C TYR A 68 -26.42 -6.01 3.16
N GLY A 69 -26.08 -7.28 3.40
CA GLY A 69 -26.45 -8.39 2.53
C GLY A 69 -25.61 -8.50 1.26
N THR A 70 -24.65 -7.59 1.03
CA THR A 70 -23.71 -7.67 -0.08
C THR A 70 -22.42 -8.37 0.32
N THR A 71 -21.79 -9.02 -0.65
CA THR A 71 -20.42 -9.51 -0.50
C THR A 71 -19.45 -8.40 -0.89
N VAL A 72 -18.44 -8.19 -0.06
CA VAL A 72 -17.26 -7.39 -0.39
C VAL A 72 -16.03 -8.27 -0.31
N TRP A 73 -14.97 -7.91 -1.02
CA TRP A 73 -13.72 -8.68 -1.05
C TRP A 73 -12.58 -7.83 -0.54
N VAL A 74 -11.68 -8.41 0.23
CA VAL A 74 -10.56 -7.68 0.83
C VAL A 74 -9.54 -7.28 -0.25
N SER A 75 -9.30 -5.98 -0.41
CA SER A 75 -8.20 -5.45 -1.23
C SER A 75 -6.94 -5.24 -0.40
N ALA A 76 -7.11 -4.84 0.86
CA ALA A 76 -6.02 -4.65 1.82
C ALA A 76 -5.69 -5.98 2.53
N GLY A 77 -5.10 -6.93 1.82
CA GLY A 77 -4.73 -8.24 2.38
C GLY A 77 -3.62 -8.16 3.44
N GLY A 78 -3.74 -8.93 4.53
CA GLY A 78 -2.74 -8.99 5.59
C GLY A 78 -2.63 -7.71 6.42
N GLN A 79 -3.64 -6.83 6.33
CA GLN A 79 -3.57 -5.48 6.85
C GLN A 79 -4.48 -5.24 8.05
N LEU A 80 -5.66 -5.86 8.07
CA LEU A 80 -6.69 -5.56 9.05
C LEU A 80 -6.97 -6.75 9.93
N ASP A 81 -6.83 -6.53 11.23
CA ASP A 81 -7.33 -7.48 12.21
C ASP A 81 -8.84 -7.41 12.30
N TYR A 82 -9.46 -8.56 12.44
CA TYR A 82 -10.88 -8.70 12.72
C TYR A 82 -11.09 -9.40 14.06
N TYR A 83 -12.24 -9.12 14.67
CA TYR A 83 -12.54 -9.50 16.04
C TYR A 83 -13.82 -10.31 16.09
N PRO A 84 -14.00 -11.20 17.08
CA PRO A 84 -15.29 -11.84 17.30
C PRO A 84 -16.38 -10.79 17.54
N TYR A 85 -17.54 -11.01 16.96
CA TYR A 85 -18.73 -10.21 17.23
C TYR A 85 -19.79 -11.07 17.90
N ALA A 86 -20.22 -10.66 19.09
CA ALA A 86 -21.21 -11.39 19.88
C ALA A 86 -21.97 -10.42 20.76
N ALA A 87 -23.25 -10.73 21.05
CA ALA A 87 -24.10 -9.90 21.90
C ALA A 87 -24.11 -8.40 21.49
N HIS A 88 -24.09 -8.14 20.18
CA HIS A 88 -24.04 -6.80 19.60
C HIS A 88 -22.81 -5.97 19.97
N HIS A 89 -21.68 -6.62 20.21
CA HIS A 89 -20.44 -5.97 20.64
C HIS A 89 -19.20 -6.53 19.95
N VAL A 90 -18.24 -5.66 19.66
CA VAL A 90 -16.93 -6.05 19.13
C VAL A 90 -16.01 -6.45 20.28
N ALA A 91 -15.58 -7.71 20.30
CA ALA A 91 -14.72 -8.25 21.34
C ALA A 91 -13.23 -7.94 21.06
N TYR A 92 -12.80 -6.70 21.32
CA TYR A 92 -11.41 -6.24 21.08
C TYR A 92 -10.33 -6.92 21.93
N GLY A 93 -10.70 -7.73 22.93
CA GLY A 93 -9.73 -8.36 23.84
C GLY A 93 -8.79 -9.35 23.14
N LYS A 94 -9.20 -9.92 22.00
CA LYS A 94 -8.35 -10.80 21.18
C LYS A 94 -8.79 -10.75 19.72
N SER A 95 -7.84 -10.48 18.82
CA SER A 95 -8.06 -10.62 17.38
C SER A 95 -8.41 -12.08 17.04
N ALA A 96 -9.41 -12.27 16.19
CA ALA A 96 -9.76 -13.56 15.62
C ALA A 96 -8.82 -13.95 14.46
N GLY A 97 -8.14 -12.96 13.87
CA GLY A 97 -7.17 -13.13 12.80
C GLY A 97 -6.99 -11.84 12.02
N THR A 98 -6.22 -11.93 10.94
CA THR A 98 -6.03 -10.84 9.98
C THR A 98 -6.73 -11.21 8.68
N LEU A 99 -7.45 -10.25 8.09
CA LEU A 99 -8.11 -10.42 6.80
C LEU A 99 -7.10 -10.61 5.67
N LEU A 100 -7.36 -11.57 4.79
CA LEU A 100 -6.45 -11.93 3.70
C LEU A 100 -6.95 -11.37 2.38
N GLY A 101 -6.06 -11.13 1.41
CA GLY A 101 -6.45 -10.53 0.14
C GLY A 101 -7.40 -11.43 -0.67
N ALA A 102 -8.30 -10.83 -1.43
CA ALA A 102 -9.39 -11.50 -2.17
C ALA A 102 -10.38 -12.30 -1.30
N GLN A 103 -10.27 -12.27 0.03
CA GLN A 103 -11.19 -12.96 0.92
C GLN A 103 -12.59 -12.34 0.86
N ALA A 104 -13.61 -13.17 0.64
CA ALA A 104 -15.00 -12.74 0.54
C ALA A 104 -15.66 -12.59 1.92
N LEU A 105 -16.27 -11.44 2.17
CA LEU A 105 -16.97 -11.09 3.40
C LEU A 105 -18.43 -10.74 3.09
N LEU A 106 -19.36 -11.46 3.71
CA LEU A 106 -20.79 -11.15 3.61
C LEU A 106 -21.19 -10.20 4.72
N ILE A 107 -21.49 -8.95 4.36
CA ILE A 107 -21.80 -7.90 5.34
C ILE A 107 -23.19 -8.11 5.94
N LYS A 108 -23.26 -8.05 7.26
CA LYS A 108 -24.49 -8.27 8.04
C LYS A 108 -24.99 -6.99 8.69
N ASP A 109 -24.08 -6.21 9.25
CA ASP A 109 -24.40 -5.00 10.00
C ASP A 109 -23.16 -4.08 10.08
N ALA A 110 -23.29 -2.97 10.79
CA ALA A 110 -22.21 -2.06 11.14
C ALA A 110 -22.48 -1.46 12.52
N VAL A 111 -21.43 -1.35 13.33
CA VAL A 111 -21.53 -0.90 14.72
C VAL A 111 -20.53 0.20 15.04
N GLU A 112 -20.93 1.08 15.95
CA GLU A 112 -20.09 2.12 16.53
C GLU A 112 -19.74 1.76 17.98
N GLN A 113 -18.46 1.75 18.31
CA GLN A 113 -18.01 1.41 19.65
C GLN A 113 -16.75 2.19 20.04
N VAL A 114 -16.56 2.44 21.34
CA VAL A 114 -15.27 2.93 21.84
C VAL A 114 -14.24 1.81 21.71
N ALA A 115 -13.21 2.01 20.90
CA ALA A 115 -12.15 1.04 20.69
C ALA A 115 -10.98 1.28 21.68
N PRO A 116 -10.38 0.22 22.25
CA PRO A 116 -9.14 0.35 23.00
C PRO A 116 -7.99 0.73 22.05
N LYS A 117 -6.93 1.38 22.58
CA LYS A 117 -5.75 1.79 21.78
C LYS A 117 -5.10 0.64 20.99
N SER A 118 -5.20 -0.60 21.48
CA SER A 118 -4.68 -1.78 20.79
C SER A 118 -5.40 -2.06 19.46
N ALA A 119 -6.65 -1.62 19.31
CA ALA A 119 -7.47 -1.83 18.11
C ALA A 119 -7.49 -0.62 17.16
N THR A 120 -6.64 0.39 17.40
CA THR A 120 -6.63 1.65 16.62
C THR A 120 -5.37 1.84 15.79
N PHE A 121 -4.59 0.79 15.52
CA PHE A 121 -3.32 0.89 14.80
C PHE A 121 -3.51 1.34 13.35
N ARG A 122 -4.42 0.68 12.62
CA ARG A 122 -4.64 0.96 11.19
C ARG A 122 -5.80 1.90 10.94
N ILE A 123 -6.87 1.75 11.71
CA ILE A 123 -8.06 2.59 11.67
C ILE A 123 -8.12 3.33 13.00
N PRO A 124 -8.07 4.68 13.00
CA PRO A 124 -8.17 5.44 14.24
C PRO A 124 -9.45 5.11 15.03
N GLY A 125 -9.39 5.31 16.35
CA GLY A 125 -10.56 5.06 17.21
C GLY A 125 -11.60 6.17 17.17
N GLY A 126 -11.17 7.42 16.97
CA GLY A 126 -12.02 8.61 17.17
C GLY A 126 -12.72 8.62 18.53
N ASP A 127 -13.88 9.26 18.58
CA ASP A 127 -14.82 9.12 19.72
C ASP A 127 -15.49 7.74 19.71
N ARG A 128 -15.74 7.20 18.51
CA ARG A 128 -16.29 5.87 18.25
C ARG A 128 -15.64 5.32 16.98
N GLN A 129 -15.13 4.10 17.04
CA GLN A 129 -14.69 3.36 15.86
C GLN A 129 -15.91 2.72 15.21
N VAL A 130 -15.99 2.81 13.88
CA VAL A 130 -17.00 2.09 13.09
C VAL A 130 -16.41 0.78 12.60
N SER A 131 -17.12 -0.31 12.86
CA SER A 131 -16.77 -1.64 12.36
C SER A 131 -17.88 -2.21 11.50
N LEU A 132 -17.54 -2.87 10.39
CA LEU A 132 -18.47 -3.71 9.65
C LEU A 132 -18.55 -5.07 10.32
N VAL A 133 -19.77 -5.55 10.52
CA VAL A 133 -20.06 -6.92 10.95
C VAL A 133 -20.25 -7.78 9.72
N PHE A 134 -19.60 -8.93 9.68
CA PHE A 134 -19.62 -9.82 8.53
C PHE A 134 -19.56 -11.30 8.94
N THR A 135 -19.95 -12.16 8.02
CA THR A 135 -19.60 -13.58 8.04
C THR A 135 -18.64 -13.92 6.91
N MET A 136 -17.92 -15.03 7.03
CA MET A 136 -17.01 -15.53 6.00
C MET A 136 -17.61 -16.78 5.36
N PRO A 137 -18.24 -16.67 4.17
CA PRO A 137 -18.99 -17.79 3.56
C PRO A 137 -18.15 -19.03 3.28
N GLN A 138 -16.84 -18.85 3.05
CA GLN A 138 -15.88 -19.92 2.75
C GLN A 138 -15.13 -20.42 3.99
N SER A 139 -15.44 -19.91 5.19
CA SER A 139 -14.78 -20.36 6.42
C SER A 139 -15.38 -21.67 6.95
N THR A 140 -14.69 -22.26 7.92
CA THR A 140 -15.16 -23.48 8.62
C THR A 140 -16.45 -23.26 9.42
N ASP A 141 -16.81 -22.01 9.71
CA ASP A 141 -18.03 -21.63 10.42
C ASP A 141 -18.68 -20.41 9.74
N PRO A 142 -19.43 -20.63 8.64
CA PRO A 142 -19.94 -19.55 7.79
C PRO A 142 -21.08 -18.73 8.43
N ALA A 143 -21.61 -19.18 9.57
CA ALA A 143 -22.61 -18.45 10.34
C ALA A 143 -21.99 -17.53 11.39
N LYS A 144 -20.70 -17.73 11.72
CA LYS A 144 -20.03 -16.95 12.75
C LYS A 144 -19.78 -15.53 12.30
N GLU A 145 -20.19 -14.60 13.16
CA GLU A 145 -20.05 -13.17 12.94
C GLU A 145 -18.74 -12.65 13.52
N TYR A 146 -18.14 -11.76 12.75
CA TYR A 146 -16.93 -11.04 13.08
C TYR A 146 -17.12 -9.57 12.78
N ALA A 147 -16.25 -8.73 13.33
CA ALA A 147 -16.24 -7.31 13.05
C ALA A 147 -14.84 -6.85 12.66
N VAL A 148 -14.76 -5.99 11.64
CA VAL A 148 -13.51 -5.36 11.19
C VAL A 148 -13.66 -3.84 11.25
N PRO A 149 -12.70 -3.11 11.83
CA PRO A 149 -12.68 -1.65 11.79
C PRO A 149 -12.59 -1.14 10.35
N VAL A 150 -13.44 -0.16 10.00
CA VAL A 150 -13.48 0.44 8.65
C VAL A 150 -13.52 1.96 8.66
N GLY A 151 -13.69 2.57 9.83
CA GLY A 151 -13.77 4.01 9.97
C GLY A 151 -13.91 4.43 11.42
N TYR A 152 -14.15 5.72 11.63
CA TYR A 152 -14.42 6.28 12.94
C TYR A 152 -15.28 7.54 12.83
N ARG A 153 -15.91 7.90 13.93
CA ARG A 153 -16.55 9.19 14.13
C ARG A 153 -15.74 10.04 15.09
N GLN A 154 -15.46 11.27 14.70
CA GLN A 154 -14.82 12.29 15.52
C GLN A 154 -15.61 13.59 15.39
N ASP A 155 -15.99 14.19 16.50
CA ASP A 155 -16.67 15.50 16.53
C ASP A 155 -17.94 15.54 15.65
N GLY A 156 -18.64 14.40 15.55
CA GLY A 156 -19.85 14.23 14.74
C GLY A 156 -19.62 13.95 13.26
N THR A 157 -18.37 13.98 12.77
CA THR A 157 -18.00 13.67 11.40
C THR A 157 -17.49 12.24 11.28
N TYR A 158 -17.90 11.54 10.22
CA TYR A 158 -17.39 10.20 9.91
C TYR A 158 -16.21 10.27 8.95
N THR A 159 -15.26 9.36 9.13
CA THR A 159 -14.21 9.06 8.16
C THR A 159 -14.21 7.56 7.93
N PHE A 160 -14.36 7.17 6.67
CA PHE A 160 -14.41 5.77 6.24
C PHE A 160 -13.25 5.46 5.32
N TYR A 161 -12.76 4.21 5.43
CA TYR A 161 -11.67 3.66 4.62
C TYR A 161 -12.15 2.46 3.79
N THR A 162 -13.46 2.27 3.63
CA THR A 162 -14.00 1.07 2.97
C THR A 162 -13.54 0.92 1.54
N ASP A 163 -13.33 2.04 0.84
CA ASP A 163 -12.87 2.07 -0.55
C ASP A 163 -11.41 1.64 -0.69
N GLU A 164 -10.59 1.80 0.34
CA GLU A 164 -9.18 1.38 0.40
C GLU A 164 -9.06 -0.08 0.85
N ILE A 165 -10.04 -0.55 1.62
CA ILE A 165 -10.04 -1.84 2.29
C ILE A 165 -10.70 -2.93 1.45
N PHE A 166 -11.71 -2.58 0.66
CA PHE A 166 -12.53 -3.55 -0.08
C PHE A 166 -12.64 -3.27 -1.58
N PHE A 167 -12.71 -4.36 -2.34
CA PHE A 167 -13.37 -4.41 -3.62
C PHE A 167 -14.88 -4.64 -3.42
N TYR A 168 -15.71 -3.92 -4.18
CA TYR A 168 -17.16 -4.09 -4.18
C TYR A 168 -17.67 -5.08 -5.21
N ASP A 169 -16.80 -5.48 -6.15
CA ASP A 169 -17.04 -6.50 -7.15
C ASP A 169 -15.97 -7.59 -6.97
N ASP A 170 -16.28 -8.83 -7.37
CA ASP A 170 -15.38 -9.96 -7.18
C ASP A 170 -14.04 -9.72 -7.91
N PRO A 171 -12.89 -9.71 -7.22
CA PRO A 171 -11.59 -9.48 -7.84
C PRO A 171 -11.28 -10.52 -8.93
N HIS A 172 -11.81 -11.74 -8.85
CA HIS A 172 -11.69 -12.75 -9.90
C HIS A 172 -12.33 -12.32 -11.22
N GLN A 173 -13.41 -11.52 -11.14
CA GLN A 173 -14.08 -10.94 -12.29
C GLN A 173 -13.42 -9.63 -12.73
N LEU A 174 -12.84 -8.87 -11.81
CA LEU A 174 -12.11 -7.64 -12.12
C LEU A 174 -10.79 -7.92 -12.86
N TYR A 175 -10.06 -8.97 -12.46
CA TYR A 175 -8.81 -9.38 -13.11
C TYR A 175 -8.93 -10.78 -13.76
N GLN A 176 -9.94 -10.97 -14.61
CA GLN A 176 -10.16 -12.23 -15.35
C GLN A 176 -8.93 -12.66 -16.17
N HIS A 177 -8.12 -11.70 -16.62
CA HIS A 177 -6.91 -11.95 -17.42
C HIS A 177 -5.74 -12.54 -16.64
N TRP A 178 -5.80 -12.63 -15.31
CA TRP A 178 -4.73 -13.24 -14.50
C TRP A 178 -4.60 -14.75 -14.70
N GLY A 179 -5.66 -15.41 -15.19
CA GLY A 179 -5.66 -16.84 -15.42
C GLY A 179 -5.77 -17.69 -14.13
N PRO A 180 -6.12 -18.97 -14.26
CA PRO A 180 -6.53 -19.80 -13.12
C PRO A 180 -5.38 -20.17 -12.17
N GLU A 181 -4.15 -20.35 -12.67
CA GLU A 181 -3.00 -20.70 -11.83
C GLU A 181 -2.61 -19.58 -10.87
N ILE A 182 -2.66 -18.33 -11.36
CA ILE A 182 -2.38 -17.14 -10.55
C ILE A 182 -3.46 -16.97 -9.49
N TRP A 183 -4.74 -17.07 -9.87
CA TRP A 183 -5.84 -16.97 -8.91
C TRP A 183 -5.76 -18.05 -7.83
N LYS A 184 -5.47 -19.29 -8.21
CA LYS A 184 -5.23 -20.37 -7.26
C LYS A 184 -4.10 -20.05 -6.28
N ALA A 185 -3.02 -19.41 -6.74
CA ALA A 185 -1.93 -18.99 -5.86
C ALA A 185 -2.34 -17.84 -4.93
N VAL A 186 -3.11 -16.86 -5.42
CA VAL A 186 -3.66 -15.76 -4.61
C VAL A 186 -4.58 -16.30 -3.51
N ASP A 187 -5.52 -17.17 -3.86
CA ASP A 187 -6.47 -17.78 -2.90
C ASP A 187 -5.77 -18.67 -1.87
N ALA A 188 -4.65 -19.29 -2.26
CA ALA A 188 -3.83 -20.08 -1.37
C ALA A 188 -2.85 -19.23 -0.53
N HIS A 189 -2.82 -17.91 -0.73
CA HIS A 189 -1.86 -16.98 -0.12
C HIS A 189 -0.40 -17.40 -0.36
N GLN A 190 -0.10 -17.75 -1.61
CA GLN A 190 1.20 -18.20 -2.07
C GLN A 190 1.74 -17.31 -3.18
N VAL A 191 3.07 -17.26 -3.27
CA VAL A 191 3.80 -16.68 -4.41
C VAL A 191 4.34 -17.79 -5.30
N ILE A 192 4.20 -17.61 -6.61
CA ILE A 192 4.80 -18.48 -7.64
C ILE A 192 5.59 -17.64 -8.64
N LEU A 193 6.47 -18.30 -9.40
CA LEU A 193 7.21 -17.65 -10.48
C LEU A 193 6.25 -17.08 -11.53
N GLY A 194 6.58 -15.91 -12.09
CA GLY A 194 5.78 -15.25 -13.11
C GLY A 194 4.59 -14.42 -12.62
N MET A 195 4.28 -14.42 -11.32
CA MET A 195 3.36 -13.42 -10.74
C MET A 195 3.92 -12.00 -10.92
N ASN A 196 3.06 -10.99 -11.02
CA ASN A 196 3.46 -9.59 -10.97
C ASN A 196 3.40 -9.04 -9.53
N GLU A 197 3.92 -7.82 -9.29
CA GLU A 197 3.98 -7.26 -7.93
C GLU A 197 2.59 -7.08 -7.29
N ARG A 198 1.55 -6.75 -8.10
CA ARG A 198 0.15 -6.62 -7.63
C ARG A 198 -0.47 -7.95 -7.22
N GLN A 199 -0.25 -9.02 -7.99
CA GLN A 199 -0.69 -10.37 -7.69
C GLN A 199 -0.06 -10.86 -6.39
N VAL A 200 1.23 -10.58 -6.17
CA VAL A 200 1.92 -10.92 -4.94
C VAL A 200 1.40 -10.09 -3.76
N GLU A 201 1.13 -8.80 -3.94
CA GLU A 201 0.53 -7.95 -2.90
C GLU A 201 -0.87 -8.46 -2.49
N LEU A 202 -1.71 -8.87 -3.44
CA LEU A 202 -3.01 -9.45 -3.12
C LEU A 202 -2.87 -10.80 -2.41
N SER A 203 -1.86 -11.60 -2.77
CA SER A 203 -1.61 -12.92 -2.17
C SER A 203 -1.03 -12.84 -0.76
N LEU A 204 0.05 -12.07 -0.58
CA LEU A 204 0.89 -12.03 0.63
C LEU A 204 0.61 -10.82 1.53
N GLY A 205 -0.15 -9.85 1.03
CA GLY A 205 -0.53 -8.65 1.75
C GLY A 205 0.49 -7.53 1.70
N GLN A 206 0.65 -6.82 2.82
CA GLN A 206 1.40 -5.57 2.88
C GLN A 206 2.91 -5.72 2.61
N VAL A 207 3.45 -4.78 1.83
CA VAL A 207 4.89 -4.54 1.70
C VAL A 207 5.47 -4.05 3.03
N SER A 208 6.43 -4.80 3.59
CA SER A 208 7.16 -4.42 4.80
C SER A 208 8.43 -3.66 4.50
N LYS A 209 9.12 -3.99 3.40
CA LYS A 209 10.36 -3.34 2.97
C LYS A 209 10.50 -3.39 1.46
N SER A 210 11.07 -2.34 0.88
CA SER A 210 11.54 -2.33 -0.49
C SER A 210 12.98 -1.85 -0.58
N LEU A 211 13.76 -2.45 -1.49
CA LEU A 211 15.13 -2.02 -1.79
C LEU A 211 15.22 -0.95 -2.89
N SER A 212 14.13 -0.64 -3.59
CA SER A 212 14.12 0.33 -4.71
C SER A 212 12.71 0.94 -4.91
N GLN A 213 12.62 2.09 -5.56
CA GLN A 213 11.34 2.66 -6.00
C GLN A 213 10.94 2.20 -7.41
N ASP A 214 11.76 1.40 -8.08
CA ASP A 214 11.49 0.85 -9.42
C ASP A 214 10.49 -0.32 -9.33
N TYR A 215 9.19 0.02 -9.36
CA TYR A 215 8.08 -0.93 -9.24
C TYR A 215 8.18 -2.03 -10.31
N GLY A 216 8.05 -3.29 -9.90
CA GLY A 216 8.20 -4.45 -10.78
C GLY A 216 9.65 -4.78 -11.19
N ASN A 217 10.66 -4.01 -10.80
CA ASN A 217 12.08 -4.28 -11.06
C ASN A 217 12.90 -4.15 -9.77
N ARG A 218 12.47 -4.85 -8.73
CA ARG A 218 13.05 -4.70 -7.40
C ARG A 218 12.86 -5.94 -6.55
N MET A 219 13.55 -5.98 -5.42
CA MET A 219 13.26 -6.93 -4.36
C MET A 219 12.38 -6.26 -3.29
N VAL A 220 11.31 -6.95 -2.93
CA VAL A 220 10.30 -6.51 -1.96
C VAL A 220 10.15 -7.59 -0.90
N VAL A 221 10.07 -7.18 0.37
CA VAL A 221 9.68 -8.07 1.46
C VAL A 221 8.22 -7.80 1.79
N PHE A 222 7.42 -8.86 1.78
CA PHE A 222 6.02 -8.84 2.16
C PHE A 222 5.87 -9.38 3.58
N ALA A 223 4.96 -8.82 4.38
CA ALA A 223 4.78 -9.19 5.78
C ALA A 223 4.25 -10.63 5.95
N ASN A 224 3.36 -11.06 5.04
CA ASN A 224 2.83 -12.44 4.96
C ASN A 224 2.46 -13.02 6.33
N LEU A 225 1.58 -12.32 7.04
CA LEU A 225 1.05 -12.73 8.35
C LEU A 225 2.13 -13.04 9.42
N GLY A 226 3.23 -12.30 9.39
CA GLY A 226 4.35 -12.50 10.33
C GLY A 226 5.35 -13.57 9.88
N HIS A 227 5.24 -14.07 8.64
CA HIS A 227 6.20 -14.95 7.98
C HIS A 227 6.80 -14.28 6.75
N PRO A 228 7.68 -13.26 6.92
CA PRO A 228 8.00 -12.37 5.83
C PRO A 228 8.63 -13.09 4.64
N MET A 229 8.28 -12.66 3.43
CA MET A 229 8.68 -13.28 2.17
C MET A 229 9.40 -12.26 1.31
N ALA A 230 10.67 -12.53 0.98
CA ALA A 230 11.44 -11.72 0.05
C ALA A 230 11.18 -12.19 -1.39
N VAL A 231 10.72 -11.30 -2.25
CA VAL A 231 10.32 -11.57 -3.64
C VAL A 231 11.08 -10.64 -4.58
N THR A 232 11.71 -11.20 -5.61
CA THR A 232 12.47 -10.46 -6.63
C THR A 232 11.68 -10.36 -7.92
N PHE A 233 11.42 -9.13 -8.37
CA PHE A 233 10.74 -8.82 -9.61
C PHE A 233 11.73 -8.34 -10.67
N VAL A 234 11.59 -8.86 -11.89
CA VAL A 234 12.25 -8.36 -13.10
C VAL A 234 11.20 -8.26 -14.18
N LYS A 235 11.06 -7.08 -14.81
CA LYS A 235 10.01 -6.75 -15.78
C LYS A 235 8.60 -7.05 -15.25
N ASN A 236 8.38 -6.69 -13.98
CA ASN A 236 7.17 -6.93 -13.22
C ASN A 236 6.77 -8.41 -13.14
N LYS A 237 7.75 -9.30 -13.06
CA LYS A 237 7.56 -10.73 -12.93
C LYS A 237 8.45 -11.31 -11.84
N VAL A 238 7.87 -12.14 -10.98
CA VAL A 238 8.60 -12.90 -9.95
C VAL A 238 9.60 -13.81 -10.64
N THR A 239 10.88 -13.63 -10.33
CA THR A 239 11.98 -14.46 -10.82
C THR A 239 12.63 -15.30 -9.71
N ALA A 240 12.47 -14.86 -8.45
CA ALA A 240 12.91 -15.60 -7.27
C ALA A 240 12.10 -15.15 -6.06
N PHE A 241 11.89 -16.06 -5.10
CA PHE A 241 11.35 -15.73 -3.79
C PHE A 241 11.90 -16.70 -2.73
N ARG A 242 11.96 -16.24 -1.49
CA ARG A 242 12.40 -17.02 -0.33
C ARG A 242 11.81 -16.43 0.95
N GLN A 243 11.67 -17.25 1.98
CA GLN A 243 11.44 -16.72 3.31
C GLN A 243 12.54 -15.71 3.64
N ASP A 244 12.15 -14.53 4.12
CA ASP A 244 13.09 -13.54 4.60
C ASP A 244 13.65 -14.06 5.93
N GLN A 245 14.97 -14.19 6.02
CA GLN A 245 15.62 -14.72 7.23
C GLN A 245 15.76 -13.66 8.33
N GLY A 246 15.18 -12.47 8.14
CA GLY A 246 15.51 -11.30 8.95
C GLY A 246 16.99 -10.93 8.80
N TYR A 247 17.35 -9.78 9.37
CA TYR A 247 18.74 -9.44 9.67
C TYR A 247 18.94 -9.56 11.18
#